data_AF-A0A816DUG4-F1
#
_entry.id   AF-A0A816DUG4-F1
#
_cell.length_a   1.000
_cell.length_b   1.000
_cell.length_c   1.000
_cell.angle_alpha   90.00
_cell.angle_beta   90.00
_cell.angle_gamma   90.00
#
_symmetry.space_group_name_H-M   'P 1'
#
loop_
_entity.id
_entity.type
_entity.pdbx_description
1 polymer ?
#
loop_
_entity_poly.entity_id
_entity_poly.type
_entity_poly.pdbx_seq_one_letter_code
_entity_poly.pdbx_strand_id
1 'polypeptide(L)'
;MATQPGSAVGMAESYNENSDPQLAIISLMIPYIHMGIDELDISSSSPLIIADFGSSLGKNSIIAMKIFLKYLQQTNKLVTSPLIVHNDLPTNDWTTLFQL
;
A
#
# COMPACT_ATOMS: atom_id res chain seq x y z
N MET A 1 22.17 -23.44 9.61
CA MET A 1 22.17 -22.56 8.42
C MET A 1 21.25 -23.22 7.40
N ALA A 2 20.01 -22.78 7.30
CA ALA A 2 19.03 -23.37 6.38
C ALA A 2 19.02 -22.54 5.10
N THR A 3 19.50 -23.11 4.00
CA THR A 3 19.38 -22.55 2.66
C THR A 3 17.95 -22.77 2.17
N GLN A 4 17.17 -21.71 2.03
CA GLN A 4 15.92 -21.74 1.26
C GLN A 4 16.25 -21.74 -0.24
N PRO A 5 15.58 -22.58 -1.07
CA PRO A 5 15.96 -22.75 -2.46
C PRO A 5 15.37 -21.64 -3.34
N GLY A 6 16.24 -20.83 -3.95
CA GLY A 6 16.29 -20.55 -5.39
C GLY A 6 15.07 -20.08 -6.21
N SER A 7 13.87 -19.84 -5.67
CA SER A 7 12.69 -19.45 -6.51
C SER A 7 11.97 -18.17 -6.11
N ALA A 8 12.17 -17.65 -4.90
CA ALA A 8 11.51 -16.42 -4.44
C ALA A 8 12.18 -15.13 -4.93
N VAL A 9 13.50 -15.16 -5.16
CA VAL A 9 14.30 -13.97 -5.51
C VAL A 9 13.93 -13.44 -6.89
N GLY A 10 13.80 -14.30 -7.91
CA GLY A 10 13.43 -13.87 -9.27
C GLY A 10 11.98 -13.37 -9.41
N MET A 11 11.07 -13.86 -8.56
CA MET A 11 9.69 -13.36 -8.48
C MET A 11 9.63 -11.97 -7.81
N ALA A 12 10.48 -11.72 -6.81
CA ALA A 12 10.55 -10.43 -6.13
C ALA A 12 11.10 -9.34 -7.06
N GLU A 13 12.17 -9.61 -7.81
CA GLU A 13 12.83 -8.63 -8.69
C GLU A 13 11.97 -8.18 -9.88
N SER A 14 11.03 -9.02 -10.34
CA SER A 14 10.16 -8.74 -11.50
C SER A 14 8.71 -8.44 -11.12
N TYR A 15 8.42 -8.27 -9.81
CA TYR A 15 7.04 -8.16 -9.33
C TYR A 15 6.29 -6.96 -9.92
N ASN A 16 6.92 -5.78 -9.98
CA ASN A 16 6.27 -4.58 -10.54
C ASN A 16 5.86 -4.77 -12.02
N GLU A 17 6.58 -5.59 -12.77
CA GLU A 17 6.30 -5.85 -14.19
C GLU A 17 5.17 -6.86 -14.40
N ASN A 18 4.95 -7.77 -13.43
CA ASN A 18 4.07 -8.94 -13.59
C ASN A 18 2.86 -8.94 -12.63
N SER A 19 2.60 -7.82 -11.93
CA SER A 19 1.60 -7.74 -10.85
C SER A 19 0.24 -7.17 -11.26
N ASP A 20 -0.05 -7.12 -12.56
CA ASP A 20 -1.31 -6.60 -13.08
C ASP A 20 -2.56 -7.38 -12.59
N PRO A 21 -2.53 -8.72 -12.41
CA PRO A 21 -3.65 -9.43 -11.78
C PRO A 21 -3.94 -8.96 -10.34
N GLN A 22 -2.90 -8.70 -9.56
CA GLN A 22 -3.02 -8.17 -8.20
C GLN A 22 -3.54 -6.73 -8.21
N LEU A 23 -3.15 -5.94 -9.22
CA LEU A 23 -3.68 -4.60 -9.42
C LEU A 23 -5.18 -4.62 -9.76
N ALA A 24 -5.64 -5.56 -10.59
CA ALA A 24 -7.05 -5.72 -10.91
C ALA A 24 -7.91 -5.97 -9.65
N ILE A 25 -7.37 -6.70 -8.67
CA ILE A 25 -8.04 -6.92 -7.39
C ILE A 25 -8.19 -5.61 -6.61
N ILE A 26 -7.18 -4.73 -6.58
CA ILE A 26 -7.28 -3.42 -5.92
C ILE A 26 -8.47 -2.62 -6.45
N SER A 27 -8.68 -2.62 -7.76
CA SER A 27 -9.83 -1.95 -8.39
C SER A 27 -11.18 -2.48 -7.89
N LEU A 28 -11.29 -3.79 -7.68
CA LEU A 28 -12.49 -4.42 -7.14
C LEU A 28 -12.73 -4.07 -5.67
N MET A 29 -11.68 -3.70 -4.93
CA MET A 29 -11.76 -3.36 -3.51
C MET A 29 -12.14 -1.91 -3.24
N ILE A 30 -12.14 -1.03 -4.26
CA ILE A 30 -12.44 0.41 -4.11
C ILE A 30 -13.74 0.68 -3.33
N PRO A 31 -14.88 0.02 -3.60
CA PRO A 31 -16.10 0.28 -2.84
C PRO A 31 -15.95 -0.04 -1.35
N TYR A 32 -15.20 -1.08 -1.00
CA TYR A 32 -14.95 -1.46 0.39
C TYR A 32 -13.99 -0.50 1.08
N ILE A 33 -13.00 0.03 0.36
CA ILE A 33 -12.13 1.09 0.86
C ILE A 33 -12.96 2.33 1.22
N HIS A 34 -13.87 2.73 0.34
CA HIS A 34 -14.75 3.87 0.59
C HIS A 34 -15.65 3.64 1.81
N MET A 35 -16.34 2.50 1.88
CA MET A 35 -17.16 2.14 3.04
C MET A 35 -16.36 2.16 4.33
N GLY A 36 -15.14 1.61 4.33
CA GLY A 36 -14.26 1.65 5.50
C GLY A 36 -13.93 3.07 5.94
N ILE A 37 -13.56 3.94 5.00
CA ILE A 37 -13.22 5.34 5.28
C ILE A 37 -14.43 6.13 5.81
N ASP A 38 -15.62 5.89 5.26
CA ASP A 38 -16.83 6.61 5.68
C ASP A 38 -17.14 6.37 7.15
N GLU A 39 -16.95 5.14 7.64
CA GLU A 39 -17.14 4.72 9.03
C GLU A 39 -16.03 5.21 9.99
N LEU A 40 -14.87 5.65 9.49
CA LEU A 40 -13.80 6.14 10.36
C LEU A 40 -14.16 7.50 10.95
N ASP A 41 -14.22 7.60 12.28
CA ASP A 41 -14.24 8.87 13.00
C ASP A 41 -12.81 9.41 13.16
N ILE A 42 -12.44 10.33 12.28
CA ILE A 42 -11.14 10.99 12.27
C ILE A 42 -11.33 12.40 12.84
N SER A 43 -11.45 12.46 14.16
CA SER A 43 -11.67 13.71 14.92
C SER A 43 -10.41 14.22 15.64
N SER A 44 -9.26 13.58 15.40
CA SER A 44 -8.01 13.90 16.09
C SER A 44 -7.20 14.99 15.39
N SER A 45 -6.47 15.78 16.17
CA SER A 45 -5.45 16.72 15.67
C SER A 45 -4.14 16.04 15.27
N SER A 46 -3.99 14.73 15.55
CA SER A 46 -2.82 13.96 15.14
C SER A 46 -2.90 13.54 13.67
N PRO A 47 -1.74 13.31 13.01
CA PRO A 47 -1.70 12.77 11.66
C PRO A 47 -2.45 11.44 11.56
N LEU A 48 -3.31 11.30 10.55
CA LEU A 48 -3.86 10.01 10.17
C LEU A 48 -2.72 9.10 9.70
N ILE A 49 -2.61 7.90 10.28
CA ILE A 49 -1.61 6.90 9.89
C ILE A 49 -2.30 5.84 9.04
N ILE A 50 -1.76 5.57 7.85
CA ILE A 50 -2.20 4.49 6.97
C ILE A 50 -1.05 3.51 6.84
N ALA A 51 -1.25 2.27 7.31
CA ALA A 51 -0.26 1.21 7.23
C ALA A 51 -0.62 0.21 6.12
N ASP A 52 0.33 -0.06 5.24
CA ASP A 52 0.24 -1.02 4.15
C ASP A 52 1.11 -2.25 4.48
N PHE A 53 0.46 -3.37 4.80
CA PHE A 53 1.13 -4.61 5.19
C PHE A 53 1.31 -5.54 3.99
N GLY A 54 2.56 -5.76 3.58
CA GLY A 54 2.93 -6.51 2.37
C GLY A 54 3.12 -5.62 1.15
N SER A 55 3.90 -4.54 1.30
CA SER A 55 4.04 -3.52 0.27
C SER A 55 4.84 -3.95 -0.98
N SER A 56 5.62 -5.02 -0.86
CA SER A 56 6.50 -5.53 -1.91
C SER A 56 7.35 -4.42 -2.55
N LEU A 57 7.52 -4.43 -3.87
CA LEU A 57 8.25 -3.42 -4.64
C LEU A 57 7.47 -2.11 -4.88
N GLY A 58 6.26 -1.97 -4.32
CA GLY A 58 5.58 -0.68 -4.22
C GLY A 58 4.62 -0.27 -5.35
N LYS A 59 4.67 -0.82 -6.58
CA LYS A 59 3.80 -0.35 -7.69
C LYS A 59 2.31 -0.38 -7.31
N ASN A 60 1.83 -1.54 -6.87
CA ASN A 60 0.42 -1.71 -6.53
C ASN A 60 0.06 -1.01 -5.21
N SER A 61 0.97 -1.02 -4.24
CA SER A 61 0.82 -0.33 -2.96
C SER A 61 0.65 1.18 -3.11
N ILE A 62 1.48 1.84 -3.94
CA ILE A 62 1.37 3.27 -4.20
C ILE A 62 0.05 3.60 -4.88
N ILE A 63 -0.42 2.75 -5.80
CA ILE A 63 -1.74 2.93 -6.43
C ILE A 63 -2.86 2.80 -5.39
N ALA A 64 -2.81 1.80 -4.51
CA ALA A 64 -3.76 1.66 -3.42
C ALA A 64 -3.76 2.91 -2.52
N MET A 65 -2.58 3.36 -2.07
CA MET A 65 -2.48 4.55 -1.21
C MET A 65 -3.01 5.82 -1.89
N LYS A 66 -2.80 5.99 -3.20
CA LYS A 66 -3.41 7.09 -3.98
C LYS A 66 -4.94 7.04 -3.95
N ILE A 67 -5.53 5.85 -4.01
CA ILE A 67 -6.99 5.66 -3.89
C ILE A 67 -7.49 6.07 -2.50
N PHE A 68 -6.85 5.57 -1.44
CA PHE A 68 -7.19 5.93 -0.05
C PHE A 68 -7.10 7.44 0.17
N LEU A 69 -5.97 8.06 -0.19
CA LEU A 69 -5.75 9.49 -0.01
C LEU A 69 -6.77 10.32 -0.78
N LYS A 70 -7.06 9.96 -2.03
CA LYS A 70 -8.05 10.68 -2.85
C LYS A 70 -9.42 10.67 -2.19
N TYR A 71 -9.88 9.52 -1.70
CA TYR A 71 -11.20 9.44 -1.07
C TYR A 71 -11.24 10.17 0.29
N LEU A 72 -10.20 10.01 1.12
CA LEU A 72 -10.08 10.75 2.39
C LEU A 72 -10.09 12.28 2.19
N GLN A 73 -9.49 12.78 1.11
CA GLN A 73 -9.56 14.19 0.72
C GLN A 73 -10.98 14.60 0.32
N GLN A 74 -11.66 13.79 -0.49
CA GLN A 74 -13.02 14.06 -0.96
C GLN A 74 -14.04 14.12 0.19
N THR A 75 -13.84 13.31 1.24
CA THR A 75 -14.69 13.29 2.43
C THR A 75 -14.27 14.31 3.49
N ASN A 76 -13.30 15.18 3.21
CA ASN A 76 -12.72 16.16 4.15
C ASN A 76 -12.22 15.51 5.47
N LYS A 77 -11.76 14.26 5.42
CA LYS A 77 -11.26 13.52 6.59
C LYS A 77 -9.74 13.71 6.79
N LEU A 78 -9.03 14.32 5.84
CA LEU A 78 -7.63 14.74 6.01
C LEU A 78 -7.56 16.15 6.59
N VAL A 79 -7.53 16.26 7.92
CA VAL A 79 -7.33 17.54 8.62
C VAL A 79 -5.84 17.95 8.62
N THR A 80 -4.94 16.96 8.65
CA THR A 80 -3.49 17.14 8.63
C THR A 80 -2.88 16.23 7.57
N SER A 81 -1.61 16.45 7.21
CA SER A 81 -0.88 15.55 6.31
C SER A 81 -0.80 14.15 6.92
N PRO A 82 -1.29 13.10 6.23
CA PRO A 82 -1.23 11.74 6.75
C PRO A 82 0.20 11.18 6.69
N LEU A 83 0.47 10.19 7.53
CA LEU A 83 1.67 9.38 7.48
C LEU A 83 1.34 8.03 6.83
N ILE A 84 2.00 7.72 5.71
CA ILE A 84 1.91 6.40 5.08
C ILE A 84 3.09 5.56 5.56
N VAL A 85 2.81 4.34 6.03
CA VAL A 85 3.80 3.37 6.47
C VAL A 85 3.70 2.13 5.60
N HIS A 86 4.69 1.91 4.74
CA HIS A 86 4.85 0.66 4.02
C HIS A 86 5.59 -0.36 4.89
N ASN A 87 5.02 -1.55 5.04
CA ASN A 87 5.56 -2.64 5.84
C ASN A 87 5.70 -3.90 4.99
N ASP A 88 6.82 -4.59 5.17
CA ASP A 88 7.14 -5.87 4.53
C ASP A 88 8.28 -6.54 5.32
N LEU A 89 8.70 -7.72 4.89
CA LEU A 89 9.84 -8.43 5.46
C LEU A 89 11.14 -7.60 5.32
N PRO A 90 12.11 -7.80 6.24
CA PRO A 90 13.41 -7.11 6.17
C PRO A 90 14.17 -7.32 4.86
N THR A 91 13.86 -8.40 4.13
CA THR A 91 14.50 -8.77 2.86
C THR A 91 13.84 -8.12 1.63
N ASN A 92 12.80 -7.31 1.81
CA ASN A 92 12.18 -6.58 0.71
C ASN A 92 13.16 -5.58 0.09
N ASP A 93 13.03 -5.34 -1.22
CA ASP A 93 13.81 -4.30 -1.89
C ASP A 93 13.14 -2.92 -1.70
N TRP A 94 13.48 -2.31 -0.57
CA TRP A 94 13.02 -0.97 -0.22
C TRP A 94 13.54 0.12 -1.15
N THR A 95 14.70 -0.09 -1.80
CA THR A 95 15.27 0.91 -2.72
C THR A 95 14.35 1.11 -3.91
N THR A 96 13.88 0.01 -4.51
CA THR A 96 12.91 0.07 -5.61
C THR A 96 11.62 0.76 -5.18
N LEU A 97 11.07 0.45 -4.01
CA LEU A 97 9.87 1.11 -3.50
C LEU A 97 10.06 2.63 -3.35
N PHE A 98 11.17 3.08 -2.75
CA PHE A 98 11.44 4.51 -2.52
C PHE A 98 11.75 5.32 -3.78
N GLN A 99 11.98 4.68 -4.93
CA GLN A 99 12.26 5.34 -6.21
C GLN A 99 11.02 5.53 -7.10
N LEU A 100 9.85 4.99 -6.71
CA LEU A 100 8.57 5.13 -7.40
C LEU A 100 7.86 6.45 -7.09
#